data_AF-A0A7K0A1X8-F1
#
_entry.id   AF-A0A7K0A1X8-F1
#
_cell.length_a   1.000
_cell.length_b   1.000
_cell.length_c   1.000
_cell.angle_alpha   90.00
_cell.angle_beta   90.00
_cell.angle_gamma   90.00
#
_symmetry.space_group_name_H-M   'P 1'
#
loop_
_entity.id
_entity.type
_entity.pdbx_description
1 polymer ?
#
loop_
_entity_poly.entity_id
_entity_poly.type
_entity_poly.pdbx_seq_one_letter_code
_entity_poly.pdbx_strand_id
1 'polypeptide(L)'
;MDGHVERLMSRKSILNRKQVVKAAVQYFTDNLPGRFPGRADAIREIKGASRPLTVAKRLIATHRVRGLADEESELDFSDVQEIRAQLIHRDHILDQPQATALARMDRMIAEGDMNITTFQRMASDIIGMKPALSLDVRKAEAAGVSA
;
A
#
# COMPACT_ATOMS: atom_id res chain seq x y z
N MET A 1 -41.25 -5.46 -29.40
CA MET A 1 -40.52 -6.72 -29.11
C MET A 1 -39.30 -6.35 -28.28
N ASP A 2 -39.47 -6.07 -26.99
CA ASP A 2 -38.48 -5.26 -26.23
C ASP A 2 -37.95 -5.92 -24.96
N GLY A 3 -38.14 -7.23 -24.80
CA GLY A 3 -37.59 -7.96 -23.64
C GLY A 3 -36.22 -8.61 -23.88
N HIS A 4 -35.74 -8.67 -25.13
CA HIS A 4 -34.54 -9.42 -25.49
C HIS A 4 -33.26 -8.57 -25.41
N VAL A 5 -33.36 -7.28 -25.76
CA VAL A 5 -32.22 -6.33 -25.76
C VAL A 5 -31.82 -5.93 -24.33
N GLU A 6 -32.78 -5.70 -23.43
CA GLU A 6 -32.50 -5.45 -22.01
C GLU A 6 -31.81 -6.63 -21.32
N ARG A 7 -32.21 -7.88 -21.64
CA ARG A 7 -31.53 -9.08 -21.11
C ARG A 7 -30.10 -9.22 -21.60
N LEU A 8 -29.80 -8.81 -22.83
CA LEU A 8 -28.45 -8.86 -23.41
C LEU A 8 -27.53 -7.77 -22.84
N MET A 9 -28.04 -6.55 -22.62
CA MET A 9 -27.33 -5.46 -21.96
C MET A 9 -27.06 -5.77 -20.47
N SER A 10 -28.04 -6.36 -19.77
CA SER A 10 -27.89 -6.82 -18.38
C SER A 10 -26.90 -7.98 -18.24
N ARG A 11 -26.90 -8.93 -19.19
CA ARG A 11 -25.93 -10.04 -19.22
C ARG A 11 -24.49 -9.58 -19.49
N LYS A 12 -24.26 -8.57 -20.33
CA LYS A 12 -22.92 -7.97 -20.55
C LYS A 12 -22.37 -7.29 -19.29
N SER A 13 -23.23 -6.58 -18.55
CA SER A 13 -22.88 -5.95 -17.27
C SER A 13 -22.51 -6.97 -16.18
N ILE A 14 -23.27 -8.08 -16.09
CA ILE A 14 -23.05 -9.14 -15.10
C ILE A 14 -21.82 -10.01 -15.47
N LEU A 15 -21.58 -10.28 -16.76
CA LEU A 15 -20.35 -10.94 -17.22
C LEU A 15 -19.11 -10.14 -16.81
N ASN A 16 -19.17 -8.82 -16.93
CA ASN A 16 -18.09 -7.92 -16.54
C ASN A 16 -17.82 -8.01 -15.03
N ARG A 17 -18.86 -8.00 -14.19
CA ARG A 17 -18.65 -8.09 -12.73
C ARG A 17 -17.99 -9.40 -12.30
N LYS A 18 -18.42 -10.56 -12.82
CA LYS A 18 -17.80 -11.86 -12.48
C LYS A 18 -16.34 -11.91 -12.93
N GLN A 19 -16.03 -11.37 -14.11
CA GLN A 19 -14.65 -11.28 -14.63
C GLN A 19 -13.79 -10.33 -13.79
N VAL A 20 -14.31 -9.17 -13.39
CA VAL A 20 -13.63 -8.20 -12.53
C VAL A 20 -13.35 -8.78 -11.13
N VAL A 21 -14.31 -9.50 -10.54
CA VAL A 21 -14.11 -10.19 -9.26
C VAL A 21 -13.07 -11.29 -9.40
N LYS A 22 -13.14 -12.10 -10.47
CA LYS A 22 -12.16 -13.16 -10.73
C LYS A 22 -10.75 -12.59 -10.88
N ALA A 23 -10.59 -11.52 -11.66
CA ALA A 23 -9.31 -10.83 -11.85
C ALA A 23 -8.77 -10.23 -10.53
N ALA A 24 -9.64 -9.63 -9.71
CA ALA A 24 -9.23 -9.08 -8.41
C ALA A 24 -8.80 -10.17 -7.41
N VAL A 25 -9.50 -11.31 -7.37
CA VAL A 25 -9.12 -12.46 -6.52
C VAL A 25 -7.82 -13.11 -7.01
N GLN A 26 -7.63 -13.20 -8.33
CA GLN A 26 -6.38 -13.68 -8.92
C GLN A 26 -5.23 -12.75 -8.57
N TYR A 27 -5.40 -11.44 -8.78
CA TYR A 27 -4.42 -10.43 -8.39
C TYR A 27 -4.06 -10.50 -6.91
N PHE A 28 -5.05 -10.64 -6.02
CA PHE A 28 -4.84 -10.86 -4.59
C PHE A 28 -4.05 -12.14 -4.28
N THR A 29 -4.35 -13.23 -4.99
CA THR A 29 -3.71 -14.54 -4.83
C THR A 29 -2.27 -14.55 -5.32
N ASP A 30 -1.98 -13.91 -6.45
CA ASP A 30 -0.66 -13.90 -7.07
C ASP A 30 0.34 -13.01 -6.32
N ASN A 31 -0.17 -12.01 -5.58
CA ASN A 31 0.66 -11.02 -4.88
C ASN A 31 0.86 -11.33 -3.39
N LEU A 32 0.37 -12.48 -2.90
CA LEU A 32 0.47 -12.89 -1.49
C LEU A 32 0.94 -14.35 -1.37
N PRO A 33 1.74 -14.68 -0.35
CA PRO A 33 2.22 -16.05 -0.15
C PRO A 33 1.06 -17.04 0.05
N GLY A 34 1.31 -18.31 -0.29
CA GLY A 34 0.29 -19.37 -0.26
C GLY A 34 -0.42 -19.53 1.09
N ARG A 35 0.27 -19.23 2.21
CA ARG A 35 -0.27 -19.21 3.57
C ARG A 35 -0.51 -17.78 4.05
N PHE A 36 -1.61 -17.17 3.58
CA PHE A 36 -2.07 -15.87 4.10
C PHE A 36 -3.13 -16.10 5.20
N PRO A 37 -2.90 -15.71 6.46
CA PRO A 37 -3.91 -15.78 7.51
C PRO A 37 -5.09 -14.84 7.19
N GLY A 38 -6.33 -15.34 7.28
CA GLY A 38 -7.53 -14.58 6.93
C GLY A 38 -7.87 -14.56 5.42
N ARG A 39 -7.27 -15.45 4.60
CA ARG A 39 -7.49 -15.51 3.14
C ARG A 39 -8.95 -15.63 2.74
N ALA A 40 -9.69 -16.47 3.47
CA ALA A 40 -11.10 -16.69 3.20
C ALA A 40 -11.91 -15.39 3.40
N ASP A 41 -11.57 -14.60 4.41
CA ASP A 41 -12.23 -13.33 4.72
C ASP A 41 -11.89 -12.25 3.70
N ALA A 42 -10.62 -12.12 3.33
CA ALA A 42 -10.18 -11.20 2.28
C ALA A 42 -10.82 -11.51 0.92
N ILE A 43 -10.90 -12.79 0.54
CA ILE A 43 -11.59 -13.21 -0.70
C ILE A 43 -13.09 -12.92 -0.62
N ARG A 44 -13.73 -13.15 0.54
CA ARG A 44 -15.14 -12.83 0.76
C ARG A 44 -15.40 -11.33 0.62
N GLU A 45 -14.52 -10.50 1.15
CA GLU A 45 -14.58 -9.04 1.04
C GLU A 45 -14.45 -8.57 -0.42
N ILE A 46 -13.48 -9.09 -1.16
CA ILE A 46 -13.27 -8.77 -2.59
C ILE A 46 -14.51 -9.15 -3.43
N LYS A 47 -15.11 -10.31 -3.15
CA LYS A 47 -16.32 -10.78 -3.85
C LYS A 47 -17.55 -9.92 -3.55
N GLY A 48 -17.66 -9.40 -2.33
CA GLY A 48 -18.76 -8.54 -1.89
C GLY A 48 -18.65 -7.07 -2.33
N ALA A 49 -17.45 -6.62 -2.67
CA ALA A 49 -17.18 -5.21 -2.95
C ALA A 49 -17.84 -4.69 -4.23
N SER A 50 -18.19 -3.39 -4.20
CA SER A 50 -18.57 -2.62 -5.40
C SER A 50 -17.37 -2.35 -6.31
N ARG A 51 -16.16 -2.28 -5.74
CA ARG A 51 -14.88 -2.10 -6.45
C ARG A 51 -13.86 -3.18 -6.05
N PRO A 52 -14.00 -4.43 -6.56
CA PRO A 52 -13.19 -5.58 -6.13
C PRO A 52 -11.68 -5.38 -6.24
N LEU A 53 -11.21 -4.77 -7.33
CA LEU A 53 -9.77 -4.55 -7.56
C LEU A 53 -9.18 -3.52 -6.59
N THR A 54 -9.94 -2.47 -6.24
CA THR A 54 -9.52 -1.47 -5.24
C THR A 54 -9.39 -2.12 -3.87
N VAL A 55 -10.32 -2.99 -3.50
CA VAL A 55 -10.26 -3.75 -2.24
C VAL A 55 -9.09 -4.72 -2.24
N ALA A 56 -8.85 -5.45 -3.34
CA ALA A 56 -7.69 -6.34 -3.47
C ALA A 56 -6.36 -5.58 -3.29
N LYS A 57 -6.20 -4.43 -3.97
CA LYS A 57 -5.02 -3.56 -3.83
C LYS A 57 -4.86 -3.05 -2.39
N ARG A 58 -5.95 -2.64 -1.75
CA ARG A 58 -5.94 -2.20 -0.35
C ARG A 58 -5.49 -3.33 0.58
N LEU A 59 -6.07 -4.52 0.43
CA LEU A 59 -5.75 -5.67 1.28
C LEU A 59 -4.29 -6.12 1.07
N ILE A 60 -3.77 -6.09 -0.16
CA ILE A 60 -2.35 -6.32 -0.43
C ILE A 60 -1.50 -5.23 0.22
N ALA A 61 -1.85 -3.94 0.09
CA ALA A 61 -1.08 -2.87 0.71
C ALA A 61 -1.07 -2.98 2.24
N THR A 62 -2.25 -3.19 2.85
CA THR A 62 -2.39 -3.44 4.29
C THR A 62 -1.62 -4.69 4.72
N HIS A 63 -1.56 -5.72 3.88
CA HIS A 63 -0.78 -6.91 4.20
C HIS A 63 0.69 -6.84 3.80
N ARG A 64 1.15 -6.00 2.89
CA ARG A 64 2.59 -5.75 2.76
C ARG A 64 3.07 -4.97 3.98
N VAL A 65 2.26 -4.01 4.42
CA VAL A 65 2.47 -3.28 5.69
C VAL A 65 2.36 -4.20 6.92
N ARG A 66 1.49 -5.24 6.91
CA ARG A 66 1.38 -6.25 7.99
C ARG A 66 2.20 -7.53 7.77
N GLY A 67 2.75 -7.76 6.58
CA GLY A 67 3.56 -8.92 6.21
C GLY A 67 5.04 -8.67 6.51
N LEU A 68 5.37 -7.40 6.75
CA LEU A 68 6.45 -6.98 7.64
C LEU A 68 6.23 -7.41 9.12
N ALA A 69 5.13 -8.11 9.45
CA ALA A 69 4.72 -8.35 10.84
C ALA A 69 4.50 -9.81 11.25
N ASP A 70 4.67 -10.81 10.38
CA ASP A 70 4.59 -12.25 10.72
C ASP A 70 5.38 -13.02 9.63
N GLU A 71 6.41 -13.83 9.88
CA GLU A 71 6.86 -14.59 11.05
C GLU A 71 8.42 -14.61 11.04
N GLU A 72 9.08 -14.37 12.18
CA GLU A 72 10.55 -14.49 12.38
C GLU A 72 11.51 -13.63 11.54
N SER A 73 11.05 -12.69 10.72
CA SER A 73 11.95 -11.72 10.10
C SER A 73 12.42 -10.70 11.13
N GLU A 74 13.72 -10.72 11.46
CA GLU A 74 14.36 -9.60 12.16
C GLU A 74 14.07 -8.32 11.39
N LEU A 75 13.57 -7.29 12.08
CA LEU A 75 13.48 -5.96 11.51
C LEU A 75 14.87 -5.52 11.09
N ASP A 76 15.02 -5.15 9.82
CA ASP A 76 16.30 -4.75 9.29
C ASP A 76 16.21 -3.41 8.56
N PHE A 77 17.36 -2.92 8.12
CA PHE A 77 17.44 -1.63 7.44
C PHE A 77 16.65 -1.59 6.12
N SER A 78 16.36 -2.74 5.50
CA SER A 78 15.59 -2.82 4.26
C SER A 78 14.14 -2.38 4.46
N ASP A 79 13.56 -2.64 5.64
CA ASP A 79 12.22 -2.18 6.00
C ASP A 79 12.15 -0.64 6.05
N VAL A 80 13.20 0.01 6.53
CA VAL A 80 13.33 1.48 6.53
C VAL A 80 13.56 2.01 5.11
N GLN A 81 14.31 1.28 4.26
CA GLN A 81 14.48 1.65 2.85
C GLN A 81 13.16 1.60 2.08
N GLU A 82 12.25 0.66 2.38
CA GLU A 82 10.93 0.63 1.76
C GLU A 82 10.12 1.89 2.09
N ILE A 83 10.17 2.36 3.34
CA ILE A 83 9.49 3.61 3.73
C ILE A 83 10.11 4.80 3.01
N ARG A 84 11.44 4.87 2.90
CA ARG A 84 12.15 5.90 2.12
C ARG A 84 11.67 5.92 0.66
N ALA A 85 11.62 4.75 0.02
CA ALA A 85 11.18 4.63 -1.36
C ALA A 85 9.72 5.08 -1.54
N GLN A 86 8.83 4.73 -0.62
CA GLN A 86 7.43 5.17 -0.65
C GLN A 86 7.29 6.69 -0.54
N LEU A 87 8.03 7.32 0.37
CA LEU A 87 8.01 8.78 0.56
C LEU A 87 8.59 9.51 -0.66
N ILE A 88 9.71 9.05 -1.20
CA ILE A 88 10.30 9.62 -2.42
C ILE A 88 9.34 9.45 -3.61
N HIS A 89 8.65 8.32 -3.73
CA HIS A 89 7.68 8.13 -4.81
C HIS A 89 6.48 9.09 -4.69
N ARG A 90 6.04 9.38 -3.46
CA ARG A 90 4.91 10.27 -3.19
C ARG A 90 5.28 11.74 -3.33
N ASP A 91 6.39 12.15 -2.72
CA ASP A 91 6.75 13.54 -2.47
C ASP A 91 7.94 14.00 -3.33
N HIS A 92 8.53 13.12 -4.15
CA HIS A 92 9.76 13.31 -4.95
C HIS A 92 11.05 13.60 -4.15
N ILE A 93 10.93 14.08 -2.92
CA ILE A 93 12.03 14.41 -2.00
C ILE A 93 11.66 13.96 -0.59
N LEU A 94 12.68 13.51 0.15
CA LEU A 94 12.57 13.23 1.57
C LEU A 94 12.77 14.54 2.37
N ASP A 95 11.73 15.02 3.02
CA ASP A 95 11.79 16.29 3.76
C ASP A 95 12.36 16.11 5.18
N GLN A 96 12.89 17.17 5.78
CA GLN A 96 13.55 17.21 7.09
C GLN A 96 12.80 16.49 8.24
N PRO A 97 11.46 16.63 8.41
CA PRO A 97 10.77 15.90 9.49
C PRO A 97 10.73 14.40 9.23
N GLN A 98 10.56 13.99 7.97
CA GLN A 98 10.53 12.58 7.56
C GLN A 98 11.93 11.96 7.64
N ALA A 99 12.95 12.68 7.17
CA ALA A 99 14.35 12.26 7.19
C ALA A 99 14.85 12.03 8.62
N THR A 100 14.55 12.95 9.54
CA THR A 100 14.92 12.82 10.96
C THR A 100 14.26 11.62 11.60
N ALA A 101 12.97 11.40 11.33
CA ALA A 101 12.23 10.27 11.88
C ALA A 101 12.72 8.93 11.33
N LEU A 102 13.07 8.85 10.05
CA LEU A 102 13.69 7.67 9.44
C LEU A 102 15.09 7.37 10.01
N ALA A 103 15.91 8.40 10.22
CA ALA A 103 17.22 8.22 10.85
C ALA A 103 17.10 7.71 12.30
N ARG A 104 16.05 8.12 13.02
CA ARG A 104 15.73 7.56 14.34
C ARG A 104 15.34 6.08 14.26
N MET A 105 14.60 5.68 13.22
CA MET A 105 14.25 4.28 13.00
C MET A 105 15.50 3.43 12.72
N ASP A 106 16.38 3.88 11.82
CA ASP A 106 17.65 3.17 11.57
C ASP A 106 18.46 2.99 12.85
N ARG A 107 18.54 4.03 13.69
CA ARG A 107 19.28 3.96 14.96
C ARG A 107 18.71 2.92 15.91
N MET A 108 17.39 2.91 16.10
CA MET A 108 16.74 1.96 17.01
C MET A 108 16.82 0.51 16.49
N ILE A 109 16.85 0.30 15.17
CA ILE A 109 17.14 -1.03 14.58
C ILE A 109 18.59 -1.43 14.88
N ALA A 110 19.56 -0.53 14.66
CA ALA A 110 20.97 -0.79 14.95
C ALA A 110 21.24 -1.08 16.44
N GLU A 111 20.48 -0.44 17.33
CA GLU A 111 20.56 -0.63 18.79
C GLU A 111 19.78 -1.87 19.28
N GLY A 112 18.99 -2.52 18.41
CA GLY A 112 18.15 -3.68 18.78
C GLY A 112 16.90 -3.32 19.60
N ASP A 113 16.62 -2.03 19.76
CA ASP A 113 15.52 -1.50 20.56
C ASP A 113 14.19 -1.40 19.77
N MET A 114 14.21 -1.77 18.48
CA MET A 114 13.04 -1.70 17.64
C MET A 114 12.28 -3.02 17.56
N ASN A 115 11.05 -3.01 18.05
CA ASN A 115 10.07 -4.06 17.79
C ASN A 115 9.09 -3.66 16.67
N ILE A 116 8.42 -4.67 16.09
CA ILE A 116 7.47 -4.54 14.97
C ILE A 116 6.34 -3.54 15.27
N THR A 117 5.78 -3.57 16.47
CA THR A 117 4.69 -2.65 16.85
C THR A 117 5.16 -1.19 16.86
N THR A 118 6.37 -0.94 17.34
CA THR A 118 6.98 0.39 17.38
C THR A 118 7.34 0.86 15.97
N PHE A 119 7.93 -0.03 15.17
CA PHE A 119 8.22 0.22 13.75
C PHE A 119 6.95 0.63 13.01
N GLN A 120 5.86 -0.13 13.12
CA GLN A 120 4.60 0.15 12.42
C GLN A 120 4.00 1.48 12.81
N ARG A 121 4.00 1.82 14.10
CA ARG A 121 3.51 3.12 14.58
C ARG A 121 4.33 4.25 13.97
N MET A 122 5.66 4.16 14.06
CA MET A 122 6.56 5.19 13.51
C MET A 122 6.44 5.30 11.99
N ALA A 123 6.38 4.18 11.27
CA ALA A 123 6.18 4.15 9.83
C ALA A 123 4.87 4.85 9.42
N SER A 124 3.77 4.55 10.12
CA SER A 124 2.49 5.20 9.88
C SER A 124 2.54 6.70 10.17
N ASP A 125 3.19 7.11 11.26
CA ASP A 125 3.33 8.52 11.62
C ASP A 125 4.12 9.27 10.54
N ILE A 126 5.25 8.71 10.09
CA ILE A 126 6.11 9.30 9.04
C ILE A 126 5.38 9.41 7.72
N ILE A 127 4.68 8.35 7.29
CA ILE A 127 3.85 8.39 6.09
C ILE A 127 2.71 9.41 6.26
N GLY A 128 2.18 9.60 7.46
CA GLY A 128 1.18 10.63 7.75
C GLY A 128 1.70 12.07 7.73
N MET A 129 3.03 12.28 7.82
CA MET A 129 3.61 13.62 7.88
C MET A 129 3.34 14.38 6.59
N LYS A 130 2.75 15.57 6.74
CA LYS A 130 2.69 16.54 5.67
C LYS A 130 4.08 17.13 5.47
N PRO A 131 4.57 17.19 4.24
CA PRO A 131 5.81 17.88 3.95
C PRO A 131 5.69 19.39 4.21
N ALA A 132 6.81 20.03 4.56
CA ALA A 132 6.89 21.44 4.95
C ALA A 132 6.65 22.40 3.78
N LEU A 133 7.05 22.01 2.57
CA LEU A 133 6.89 22.81 1.35
C LEU A 133 5.84 22.18 0.43
N SER A 134 5.21 22.95 -0.45
CA SER A 134 4.33 22.37 -1.48
C SER A 134 5.15 21.55 -2.51
N LEU A 135 4.47 20.66 -3.25
CA LEU A 135 5.11 19.85 -4.28
C LEU A 135 5.74 20.71 -5.39
N ASP A 136 5.08 21.82 -5.74
CA ASP A 136 5.52 22.72 -6.82
C ASP A 136 6.79 23.48 -6.44
N VAL A 137 6.89 23.96 -5.20
CA VAL A 137 8.09 24.63 -4.68
C VAL A 137 9.27 23.65 -4.63
N ARG A 138 9.04 22.41 -4.18
CA ARG A 138 10.09 21.39 -4.10
C ARG A 138 10.54 20.89 -5.47
N LYS A 139 9.66 20.85 -6.47
CA LYS A 139 10.04 20.56 -7.86
C LYS A 139 10.89 21.67 -8.46
N ALA A 140 10.59 22.94 -8.15
CA ALA A 140 11.39 24.07 -8.60
C ALA A 140 12.81 24.05 -8.01
N GLU A 141 12.94 23.78 -6.70
CA GLU A 141 14.24 23.64 -6.04
C GLU A 141 15.04 22.43 -6.55
N ALA A 142 14.38 21.27 -6.73
CA ALA A 142 15.02 20.07 -7.27
C ALA A 142 15.52 20.23 -8.71
N ALA A 143 14.85 21.08 -9.50
CA ALA A 143 15.23 21.41 -10.87
C ALA A 143 16.37 22.43 -10.95
N GLY A 144 16.91 22.92 -9.81
CA GLY A 144 17.96 23.92 -9.79
C GLY A 144 17.51 25.31 -10.27
N VAL A 145 16.20 25.55 -10.34
CA VAL A 145 15.66 26.86 -10.70
C VAL A 145 15.57 27.69 -9.43
N SER A 146 16.68 28.34 -9.09
CA SER A 146 16.64 29.45 -8.13
C SER A 146 15.80 30.58 -8.75
N ALA A 147 14.78 31.04 -8.00
CA ALA A 147 14.06 32.27 -8.30
C ALA A 147 14.96 33.50 -8.14
#